data_AF-A0AAU9DLQ1-F1
#
_entry.id   AF-A0AAU9DLQ1-F1
#
_cell.length_a   1.000
_cell.length_b   1.000
_cell.length_c   1.000
_cell.angle_alpha   90.00
_cell.angle_beta   90.00
_cell.angle_gamma   90.00
#
_symmetry.space_group_name_H-M   'P 1'
#
loop_
_entity.id
_entity.type
_entity.pdbx_description
1 polymer ?
#
loop_
_entity_poly.entity_id
_entity_poly.type
_entity_poly.pdbx_seq_one_letter_code
_entity_poly.pdbx_strand_id
1 'polypeptide(L)'
;MKNHFRCKCPITSSLDILGDKWSLVVIKQMLFEGKKTFKDFTESQESIATNILSVRLKMLEKFGIVEKAKLPTNKKTNIYTLTDKGLSLTPVLIELVLWSKYNIQEFNPDLNLDHDLEKVEKNKKKACQTIVEKYKEFKRSILSQ
;
A
#
# COMPACT_ATOMS: atom_id res chain seq x y z
N MET A 1 1.37 24.22 -6.26
CA MET A 1 2.65 23.72 -6.82
C MET A 1 2.35 22.84 -8.02
N LYS A 2 2.91 23.12 -9.20
CA LYS A 2 2.81 22.21 -10.35
C LYS A 2 3.57 20.92 -10.02
N ASN A 3 2.94 19.77 -10.23
CA ASN A 3 3.64 18.49 -10.17
C ASN A 3 4.50 18.38 -11.42
N HIS A 4 5.82 18.28 -11.25
CA HIS A 4 6.75 18.16 -12.37
C HIS A 4 6.90 16.68 -12.72
N PHE A 5 6.22 16.25 -13.78
CA PHE A 5 6.40 14.93 -14.35
C PHE A 5 7.52 14.98 -15.39
N ARG A 6 8.40 13.97 -15.36
CA ARG A 6 9.62 13.96 -16.20
C ARG A 6 9.32 13.91 -17.69
N CYS A 7 8.23 13.27 -18.08
CA CYS A 7 7.79 13.16 -19.47
C CYS A 7 6.30 12.79 -19.57
N LYS A 8 5.77 12.68 -20.80
CA LYS A 8 4.39 12.29 -21.10
C LYS A 8 4.17 10.76 -21.12
N CYS A 9 5.15 9.95 -20.71
CA CYS A 9 5.03 8.50 -20.69
C CYS A 9 4.22 8.03 -19.46
N PRO A 10 3.10 7.30 -19.63
CA PRO A 10 2.26 6.87 -18.51
C PRO A 10 3.00 6.06 -17.43
N ILE A 11 3.93 5.21 -17.85
CA ILE A 11 4.75 4.40 -16.94
C ILE A 11 5.67 5.30 -16.11
N THR A 12 6.43 6.18 -16.78
CA THR A 12 7.35 7.10 -16.10
C THR A 12 6.60 8.04 -15.17
N SER A 13 5.44 8.55 -15.57
CA SER A 13 4.61 9.40 -14.71
C SER A 13 4.07 8.64 -13.48
N SER A 14 3.76 7.35 -13.63
CA SER A 14 3.38 6.50 -12.50
C SER A 14 4.55 6.28 -11.55
N LEU A 15 5.76 6.08 -12.08
CA LEU A 15 7.00 5.96 -11.31
C LEU A 15 7.43 7.26 -10.63
N ASP A 16 7.04 8.42 -11.14
CA ASP A 16 7.25 9.71 -10.46
C ASP A 16 6.51 9.79 -9.11
N ILE A 17 5.45 8.98 -8.96
CA ILE A 17 4.64 8.90 -7.75
C ILE A 17 5.01 7.64 -6.95
N LEU A 18 5.12 6.48 -7.59
CA LEU A 18 5.20 5.18 -6.91
C LEU A 18 6.60 4.55 -6.93
N GLY A 19 7.50 5.04 -7.79
CA GLY A 19 8.77 4.39 -8.13
C GLY A 19 9.88 4.58 -7.10
N ASP A 20 9.55 5.01 -5.88
CA ASP A 20 10.50 5.01 -4.78
C ASP A 20 10.40 3.72 -3.94
N LYS A 21 11.42 3.44 -3.14
CA LYS A 21 11.53 2.22 -2.33
C LYS A 21 10.36 1.99 -1.35
N TRP A 22 9.67 3.05 -0.93
CA TRP A 22 8.77 3.01 0.22
C TRP A 22 7.29 3.21 -0.12
N SER A 23 6.96 3.87 -1.24
CA SER A 23 5.55 4.15 -1.58
C SER A 23 4.71 2.87 -1.68
N LEU A 24 5.16 1.86 -2.42
CA LEU A 24 4.43 0.59 -2.52
C LEU A 24 4.50 -0.24 -1.24
N VAL A 25 5.57 -0.09 -0.43
CA VAL A 25 5.68 -0.75 0.89
C VAL A 25 4.62 -0.20 1.85
N VAL A 26 4.44 1.13 1.91
CA VAL A 26 3.40 1.75 2.75
C VAL A 26 2.01 1.29 2.32
N ILE A 27 1.73 1.24 1.02
CA ILE A 27 0.43 0.77 0.50
C ILE A 27 0.21 -0.71 0.82
N LYS A 28 1.25 -1.56 0.64
CA LYS A 28 1.23 -2.98 1.03
C LYS A 28 0.89 -3.15 2.52
N GLN A 29 1.57 -2.40 3.39
CA GLN A 29 1.35 -2.43 4.84
C GLN A 29 -0.09 -2.02 5.21
N MET A 30 -0.66 -1.01 4.55
CA MET A 30 -2.07 -0.67 4.72
C MET A 30 -2.98 -1.81 4.27
N LEU A 31 -2.74 -2.34 3.07
CA LEU A 31 -3.64 -3.25 2.39
C LEU A 31 -3.67 -4.66 3.00
N PHE A 32 -2.50 -5.21 3.32
CA PHE A 32 -2.35 -6.61 3.75
C PHE A 32 -2.18 -6.76 5.27
N GLU A 33 -1.59 -5.76 5.94
CA GLU A 33 -1.31 -5.83 7.38
C GLU A 33 -2.23 -4.93 8.22
N GLY A 34 -3.11 -4.15 7.59
CA GLY A 34 -4.04 -3.26 8.29
C GLY A 34 -3.35 -2.14 9.07
N LYS A 35 -2.12 -1.76 8.69
CA LYS A 35 -1.42 -0.63 9.31
C LYS A 35 -2.13 0.67 8.95
N LYS A 36 -2.45 1.49 9.96
CA LYS A 36 -3.29 2.70 9.77
C LYS A 36 -2.79 3.91 10.54
N THR A 37 -1.99 3.74 11.59
CA THR A 37 -1.41 4.86 12.35
C THR A 37 0.06 5.05 12.00
N PHE A 38 0.59 6.26 12.24
CA PHE A 38 2.02 6.52 12.05
C PHE A 38 2.89 5.55 12.86
N LYS A 39 2.44 5.22 14.07
CA LYS A 39 3.11 4.27 14.98
C LYS A 39 3.13 2.86 14.38
N ASP A 40 2.02 2.41 13.80
CA ASP A 40 1.90 1.10 13.16
C ASP A 40 2.97 0.90 12.06
N PHE A 41 3.20 1.94 11.26
CA PHE A 41 4.21 1.91 10.19
C PHE A 41 5.64 1.93 10.74
N THR A 42 5.92 2.74 11.77
CA THR A 42 7.27 2.84 12.33
C THR A 42 7.68 1.61 13.14
N GLU A 43 6.73 0.91 13.75
CA GLU A 43 6.95 -0.32 14.52
C GLU A 43 6.81 -1.59 13.66
N SER A 44 6.65 -1.44 12.34
CA SER A 44 6.63 -2.56 11.40
C SER A 44 8.02 -3.17 11.22
N GLN A 45 8.06 -4.41 10.73
CA GLN A 45 9.31 -5.13 10.46
C GLN A 45 10.20 -4.38 9.46
N GLU A 46 9.59 -3.71 8.48
CA GLU A 46 10.32 -2.95 7.44
C GLU A 46 10.99 -1.68 7.96
N SER A 47 10.68 -1.24 9.20
CA SER A 47 11.41 -0.20 9.93
C SER A 47 11.66 1.09 9.13
N ILE A 48 10.59 1.67 8.56
CA ILE A 48 10.69 2.90 7.74
C ILE A 48 11.09 4.08 8.64
N ALA A 49 12.18 4.77 8.28
CA ALA A 49 12.60 5.97 8.99
C ALA A 49 11.49 7.05 9.01
N THR A 50 11.29 7.70 10.16
CA THR A 50 10.15 8.60 10.42
C THR A 50 10.08 9.79 9.46
N ASN A 51 11.24 10.36 9.11
CA ASN A 51 11.36 11.44 8.13
C ASN A 51 10.90 10.98 6.73
N ILE A 52 11.33 9.80 6.30
CA ILE A 52 10.95 9.21 5.01
C ILE A 52 9.46 8.90 4.99
N LEU A 53 8.94 8.23 6.02
CA LEU A 53 7.53 7.90 6.15
C LEU A 53 6.65 9.17 6.08
N SER A 54 7.01 10.23 6.80
CA SER A 54 6.30 11.50 6.78
C SER A 54 6.25 12.13 5.39
N VAL A 55 7.38 12.13 4.67
CA VAL A 55 7.45 12.62 3.28
C VAL A 55 6.57 11.77 2.36
N ARG A 56 6.60 10.44 2.50
CA ARG A 56 5.82 9.54 1.66
C ARG A 56 4.33 9.67 1.91
N LEU A 57 3.87 9.65 3.16
CA LEU A 57 2.46 9.81 3.49
C LEU A 57 1.90 11.14 2.96
N LYS A 58 2.63 12.25 3.12
CA LYS A 58 2.23 13.54 2.54
C LYS A 58 2.13 13.51 1.02
N MET A 59 3.05 12.81 0.35
CA MET A 59 3.04 12.69 -1.10
C MET A 59 1.86 11.82 -1.58
N LEU A 60 1.63 10.66 -0.95
CA LEU A 60 0.49 9.79 -1.25
C LEU A 60 -0.85 10.48 -0.98
N GLU A 61 -0.94 11.28 0.08
CA GLU A 61 -2.08 12.15 0.39
C GLU A 61 -2.31 13.20 -0.70
N LYS A 62 -1.24 13.91 -1.11
CA LYS A 62 -1.29 14.92 -2.17
C LYS A 62 -1.80 14.36 -3.50
N PHE A 63 -1.48 13.10 -3.83
CA PHE A 63 -1.96 12.44 -5.05
C PHE A 63 -3.28 11.69 -4.87
N GLY A 64 -3.91 11.77 -3.70
CA GLY A 64 -5.20 11.15 -3.40
C GLY A 64 -5.16 9.63 -3.39
N ILE A 65 -4.01 9.03 -3.10
CA ILE A 65 -3.82 7.58 -2.94
C ILE A 65 -4.18 7.16 -1.51
N VAL A 66 -3.77 8.00 -0.56
CA VAL A 66 -4.07 7.88 0.87
C VAL A 66 -4.90 9.08 1.27
N GLU A 67 -5.79 8.90 2.23
CA GLU A 67 -6.47 9.98 2.92
C GLU A 67 -6.07 9.96 4.40
N LYS A 68 -6.10 11.14 5.02
CA LYS A 68 -5.75 11.31 6.43
C LYS A 68 -6.97 11.79 7.21
N ALA A 69 -7.30 11.08 8.27
CA ALA A 69 -8.37 11.46 9.19
C ALA A 69 -7.89 11.43 10.65
N LYS A 70 -8.69 11.99 11.55
CA LYS A 70 -8.48 11.81 12.99
C LYS A 70 -9.10 10.48 13.40
N LEU A 71 -8.42 9.74 14.29
CA LEU A 71 -9.01 8.55 14.87
C LEU A 71 -10.25 8.97 15.68
N PRO A 72 -11.44 8.39 15.44
CA PRO A 72 -12.65 8.80 16.14
C PRO A 72 -12.54 8.63 17.67
N THR A 73 -11.95 7.51 18.10
CA THR A 73 -11.72 7.17 19.51
C THR A 73 -10.62 8.00 20.17
N ASN A 74 -9.71 8.60 19.40
CA ASN A 74 -8.64 9.45 19.92
C ASN A 74 -8.23 10.53 18.91
N LYS A 75 -8.78 11.74 19.08
CA LYS A 75 -8.53 12.90 18.20
C LYS A 75 -7.07 13.36 18.14
N LYS A 76 -6.20 12.91 19.06
CA LYS A 76 -4.75 13.19 19.00
C LYS A 76 -4.04 12.34 17.94
N THR A 77 -4.58 11.17 17.62
CA THR A 77 -3.99 10.23 16.67
C THR A 77 -4.53 10.47 15.27
N ASN A 78 -3.63 10.48 14.27
CA ASN A 78 -4.03 10.47 12.87
C ASN A 78 -4.10 9.02 12.37
N ILE A 79 -5.14 8.73 11.59
CA ILE A 79 -5.25 7.52 10.78
C ILE A 79 -5.03 7.85 9.32
N TYR A 80 -4.47 6.88 8.60
CA TYR A 80 -4.23 6.90 7.18
C TYR A 80 -4.94 5.70 6.55
N THR A 81 -5.77 5.96 5.55
CA THR A 81 -6.55 4.93 4.85
C THR A 81 -6.37 5.07 3.35
N LEU A 82 -6.47 3.96 2.62
CA LEU A 82 -6.44 3.96 1.17
C LEU A 82 -7.75 4.53 0.62
N THR A 83 -7.62 5.35 -0.42
CA THR A 83 -8.76 5.77 -1.25
C THR A 83 -9.06 4.69 -2.29
N ASP A 84 -10.14 4.85 -3.06
CA ASP A 84 -10.40 3.97 -4.21
C ASP A 84 -9.24 4.00 -5.23
N LYS A 85 -8.58 5.17 -5.38
CA LYS A 85 -7.37 5.29 -6.19
C LYS A 85 -6.21 4.48 -5.61
N GLY A 86 -6.01 4.49 -4.30
CA GLY A 86 -5.02 3.62 -3.65
C GLY A 86 -5.34 2.14 -3.81
N LEU A 87 -6.60 1.76 -3.67
CA LEU A 87 -7.05 0.37 -3.84
C LEU A 87 -6.92 -0.13 -5.29
N SER A 88 -6.96 0.77 -6.27
CA SER A 88 -6.70 0.42 -7.68
C SER A 88 -5.29 -0.12 -7.94
N LEU A 89 -4.35 0.04 -6.99
CA LEU A 89 -2.99 -0.51 -7.06
C LEU A 89 -2.88 -1.97 -6.60
N THR A 90 -3.97 -2.56 -6.10
CA THR A 90 -4.00 -3.97 -5.68
C THR A 90 -3.47 -4.93 -6.74
N PRO A 91 -3.86 -4.84 -8.04
CA PRO A 91 -3.31 -5.71 -9.07
C PRO A 91 -1.79 -5.54 -9.25
N VAL A 92 -1.27 -4.31 -9.11
CA VAL A 92 0.17 -4.04 -9.22
C VAL A 92 0.95 -4.72 -8.11
N LEU A 93 0.45 -4.64 -6.87
CA LEU A 93 1.05 -5.34 -5.74
C LEU A 93 1.01 -6.87 -5.92
N ILE A 94 -0.10 -7.41 -6.44
CA ILE A 94 -0.20 -8.83 -6.75
C ILE A 94 0.82 -9.25 -7.81
N GLU A 95 0.97 -8.51 -8.89
CA GLU A 95 1.97 -8.84 -9.92
C GLU A 95 3.40 -8.74 -9.38
N LEU A 96 3.69 -7.81 -8.46
CA LEU A 96 4.99 -7.75 -7.79
C LEU A 96 5.27 -8.99 -6.94
N VAL A 97 4.26 -9.50 -6.24
CA VAL A 97 4.38 -10.72 -5.42
C VAL A 97 4.54 -11.97 -6.29
N LEU A 98 3.84 -12.04 -7.41
CA LEU A 98 4.04 -13.15 -8.37
C LEU A 98 5.41 -13.07 -9.02
N TRP A 99 5.83 -11.87 -9.43
CA TRP A 99 7.15 -11.66 -10.00
C TRP A 99 8.25 -12.06 -9.01
N SER A 100 8.12 -11.73 -7.72
CA SER A 100 9.11 -12.12 -6.71
C SER A 100 9.18 -13.64 -6.54
N LYS A 101 8.03 -14.33 -6.48
CA LYS A 101 7.96 -15.79 -6.43
C LYS A 101 8.76 -16.43 -7.58
N TYR A 102 8.60 -15.94 -8.81
CA TYR A 102 9.21 -16.59 -9.97
C TYR A 102 10.64 -16.14 -10.29
N ASN A 103 11.08 -14.98 -9.82
CA ASN A 103 12.33 -14.36 -10.29
C ASN A 103 13.33 -14.00 -9.19
N ILE A 104 12.91 -13.93 -7.91
CA ILE A 104 13.84 -13.57 -6.82
C ILE A 104 13.87 -14.56 -5.66
N GLN A 105 13.07 -15.62 -5.71
CA GLN A 105 13.07 -16.67 -4.70
C GLN A 105 14.46 -17.31 -4.54
N GLU A 106 15.21 -17.47 -5.63
CA GLU A 106 16.59 -17.98 -5.57
C GLU A 106 17.56 -17.06 -4.81
N PHE A 107 17.29 -15.75 -4.79
CA PHE A 107 18.13 -14.75 -4.12
C PHE A 107 17.64 -14.43 -2.69
N ASN A 108 16.44 -14.89 -2.33
CA ASN A 108 15.87 -14.72 -1.00
C ASN A 108 15.03 -15.96 -0.62
N PRO A 109 15.67 -17.04 -0.13
CA PRO A 109 14.99 -18.29 0.17
C PRO A 109 13.99 -18.17 1.33
N ASP A 110 14.15 -17.15 2.18
CA ASP A 110 13.28 -16.88 3.34
C ASP A 110 12.01 -16.09 2.94
N LEU A 111 11.71 -15.93 1.65
CA LEU A 111 10.48 -15.29 1.20
C LEU A 111 9.27 -16.03 1.78
N ASN A 112 8.56 -15.35 2.68
CA ASN A 112 7.27 -15.81 3.16
C ASN A 112 6.20 -15.57 2.08
N LEU A 113 6.05 -16.57 1.23
CA LEU A 113 5.01 -16.66 0.22
C LEU A 113 3.74 -17.19 0.91
N ASP A 114 2.83 -16.28 1.28
CA ASP A 114 1.57 -16.62 1.96
C ASP A 114 0.78 -17.70 1.20
N HIS A 115 0.05 -18.55 1.93
CA HIS A 115 -0.76 -19.65 1.38
C HIS A 115 -1.83 -19.17 0.38
N ASP A 116 -2.19 -17.89 0.39
CA ASP A 116 -3.13 -17.30 -0.55
C ASP A 116 -2.57 -17.14 -1.98
N LEU A 117 -1.28 -17.35 -2.22
CA LEU A 117 -0.71 -17.23 -3.57
C LEU A 117 -1.22 -18.24 -4.58
N GLU A 118 -1.51 -19.47 -4.15
CA GLU A 118 -2.13 -20.46 -5.03
C GLU A 118 -3.51 -19.99 -5.52
N LYS A 119 -4.26 -19.28 -4.66
CA LYS A 119 -5.55 -18.70 -5.03
C LYS A 119 -5.38 -17.52 -5.98
N VAL A 120 -4.35 -16.71 -5.77
CA VAL A 120 -3.97 -15.60 -6.66
C VAL A 120 -3.64 -16.12 -8.06
N GLU A 121 -2.84 -17.18 -8.18
CA GLU A 121 -2.46 -17.78 -9.47
C GLU A 121 -3.67 -18.37 -10.22
N LYS A 122 -4.58 -19.03 -9.50
CA LYS A 122 -5.81 -19.60 -10.09
C LYS A 122 -6.76 -18.53 -10.62
N ASN A 123 -6.93 -17.41 -9.90
CA ASN A 123 -7.82 -16.33 -10.33
C ASN A 123 -7.42 -14.97 -9.75
N LYS A 124 -6.51 -14.28 -10.44
CA LYS A 124 -6.00 -12.95 -10.05
C LYS A 124 -7.13 -11.92 -9.85
N LYS A 125 -8.12 -11.90 -10.75
CA LYS A 125 -9.24 -10.94 -10.69
C LYS A 125 -10.06 -11.13 -9.43
N LYS A 126 -10.42 -12.36 -9.10
CA LYS A 126 -11.17 -12.70 -7.87
C LYS A 126 -10.35 -12.42 -6.61
N ALA A 127 -9.04 -12.68 -6.65
CA ALA A 127 -8.14 -12.36 -5.53
C ALA A 127 -8.08 -10.84 -5.28
N CYS A 128 -7.87 -10.03 -6.32
CA CYS A 128 -7.91 -8.57 -6.23
C CYS A 128 -9.22 -8.09 -5.60
N GLN A 129 -10.36 -8.58 -6.10
CA GLN A 129 -11.68 -8.21 -5.61
C GLN A 129 -11.85 -8.55 -4.13
N THR A 130 -11.45 -9.76 -3.73
CA THR A 130 -11.52 -10.21 -2.34
C THR A 130 -10.68 -9.31 -1.42
N ILE A 131 -9.46 -8.97 -1.82
CA ILE A 131 -8.56 -8.10 -1.05
C ILE A 131 -9.17 -6.70 -0.89
N VAL A 132 -9.67 -6.13 -1.98
CA VAL A 132 -10.29 -4.79 -1.95
C VAL A 132 -11.53 -4.76 -1.07
N GLU A 133 -12.42 -5.76 -1.15
CA GLU A 133 -13.63 -5.78 -0.33
C GLU A 133 -13.32 -5.99 1.16
N LYS A 134 -12.39 -6.91 1.50
CA LYS A 134 -11.89 -7.05 2.87
C LYS A 134 -11.34 -5.73 3.41
N TYR A 135 -10.55 -5.01 2.60
CA TYR A 135 -10.02 -3.72 3.02
C TYR A 135 -11.12 -2.67 3.22
N LYS A 136 -12.14 -2.61 2.35
CA LYS A 136 -13.27 -1.69 2.52
C LYS A 136 -14.06 -1.97 3.79
N GLU A 137 -14.28 -3.23 4.12
CA GLU A 137 -14.90 -3.64 5.39
C GLU A 137 -14.06 -3.19 6.60
N PHE A 138 -12.76 -3.43 6.55
CA PHE A 138 -11.81 -2.94 7.56
C PHE A 138 -11.83 -1.41 7.69
N LYS A 139 -11.84 -0.68 6.58
CA LYS A 139 -11.91 0.79 6.58
C LYS A 139 -13.21 1.28 7.23
N ARG A 140 -14.35 0.64 6.92
CA ARG A 140 -15.64 0.97 7.55
C ARG A 140 -15.60 0.75 9.05
N SER A 141 -15.05 -0.37 9.52
CA SER A 141 -14.99 -0.68 10.96
C SER A 141 -14.11 0.29 11.76
N ILE A 142 -13.11 0.91 11.15
CA ILE A 142 -12.29 1.96 11.78
C ILE A 142 -13.05 3.28 11.89
N LEU A 143 -13.80 3.65 10.85
CA LEU A 143 -14.49 4.94 10.75
C LEU A 143 -15.83 4.96 11.49
N SER A 144 -16.40 3.80 11.81
CA SER A 144 -17.64 3.66 12.56
C SER A 144 -17.47 3.58 14.09
N GLN A 145 -16.23 3.56 14.58
CA GLN A 145 -15.89 3.66 16.01
C GLN A 145 -15.81 5.12 16.46
#